data_AF-A0A945SJ16-F1
#
_entry.id   AF-A0A945SJ16-F1
#
_cell.length_a   1.000
_cell.length_b   1.000
_cell.length_c   1.000
_cell.angle_alpha   90.00
_cell.angle_beta   90.00
_cell.angle_gamma   90.00
#
_symmetry.space_group_name_H-M   'P 1'
#
loop_
_entity.id
_entity.type
_entity.pdbx_description
1 polymer ?
#
loop_
_entity_poly.entity_id
_entity_poly.type
_entity_poly.pdbx_seq_one_letter_code
_entity_poly.pdbx_strand_id
1 'polypeptide(L)' 'MRIEVRKSAIRDLNKMDRKKREKIHEKILELAQFPEVTGVKKLTNFEPAYRLRVGDYRVLFDVSEEV' A
#
# COMPACT_ATOMS: atom_id res chain seq x y z
N MET A 1 -1.43 8.34 12.05
CA MET A 1 -0.85 8.17 10.71
C MET A 1 -1.90 8.47 9.66
N ARG A 2 -1.59 9.34 8.71
CA ARG A 2 -2.48 9.68 7.60
C ARG A 2 -2.09 8.82 6.39
N ILE A 3 -3.06 8.19 5.75
CA ILE A 3 -2.83 7.39 4.54
C ILE A 3 -3.48 8.11 3.37
N GLU A 4 -2.67 8.50 2.40
CA GLU A 4 -3.15 9.10 1.17
C GLU A 4 -3.05 8.12 0.01
N VAL A 5 -4.14 7.97 -0.73
CA VAL A 5 -4.22 7.05 -1.86
C VAL A 5 -4.29 7.84 -3.16
N ARG A 6 -3.33 7.60 -4.05
CA ARG A 6 -3.32 8.24 -5.39
C ARG A 6 -4.61 7.88 -6.15
N LYS A 7 -5.12 8.84 -6.93
CA LYS A 7 -6.30 8.62 -7.80
C LYS A 7 -6.13 7.44 -8.76
N SER A 8 -4.91 7.18 -9.22
CA SER A 8 -4.60 5.99 -10.04
C SER A 8 -4.83 4.69 -9.29
N ALA A 9 -4.34 4.58 -8.05
CA ALA A 9 -4.53 3.40 -7.22
C ALA A 9 -6.02 3.14 -6.90
N ILE A 10 -6.81 4.20 -6.69
CA ILE A 10 -8.27 4.08 -6.53
C ILE A 10 -8.91 3.48 -7.80
N ARG A 11 -8.52 3.95 -8.99
CA ARG A 11 -9.01 3.39 -10.25
C ARG A 11 -8.64 1.92 -10.41
N ASP A 12 -7.44 1.53 -10.01
CA ASP A 12 -7.00 0.14 -10.08
C ASP A 12 -7.80 -0.74 -9.12
N LEU A 13 -8.03 -0.29 -7.88
CA LEU A 13 -8.87 -0.98 -6.90
C LEU A 13 -10.32 -1.16 -7.39
N ASN A 14 -10.87 -0.16 -8.09
CA ASN A 14 -12.23 -0.22 -8.61
C ASN A 14 -12.42 -1.25 -9.75
N LYS A 15 -11.33 -1.66 -10.42
CA LYS A 15 -11.37 -2.71 -11.44
C LYS A 15 -11.29 -4.12 -10.84
N MET A 16 -10.98 -4.24 -9.55
CA MET A 16 -10.83 -5.53 -8.87
C MET A 16 -12.18 -6.02 -8.35
N ASP A 17 -12.31 -7.34 -8.19
CA ASP A 17 -13.45 -7.90 -7.47
C ASP A 17 -13.46 -7.47 -6.01
N ARG A 18 -14.66 -7.48 -5.42
CA ARG A 18 -14.92 -6.99 -4.06
C ARG A 18 -13.99 -7.61 -3.02
N LYS A 19 -13.79 -8.94 -3.08
CA LYS A 19 -12.99 -9.68 -2.10
C LYS A 19 -11.52 -9.28 -2.15
N LYS A 20 -10.95 -9.12 -3.34
CA LYS A 20 -9.57 -8.64 -3.50
C LYS A 20 -9.41 -7.20 -3.03
N ARG A 21 -10.37 -6.33 -3.36
CA ARG A 21 -10.36 -4.93 -2.93
C ARG A 21 -10.41 -4.81 -1.40
N GLU A 22 -11.28 -5.56 -0.74
CA GLU A 22 -11.38 -5.62 0.72
C GLU A 22 -10.06 -6.08 1.35
N LYS A 23 -9.47 -7.17 0.83
CA LYS A 23 -8.18 -7.69 1.32
C LYS A 23 -7.03 -6.69 1.16
N ILE A 24 -6.97 -5.95 0.05
CA ILE A 24 -5.96 -4.91 -0.16
C ILE A 24 -6.21 -3.73 0.78
N HIS A 25 -7.47 -3.34 0.98
CA HIS A 25 -7.84 -2.27 1.89
C HIS A 25 -7.41 -2.57 3.34
N GLU A 26 -7.72 -3.76 3.87
CA GLU A 26 -7.30 -4.19 5.20
C GLU A 26 -5.78 -4.13 5.36
N LYS A 27 -5.04 -4.62 4.35
CA LYS A 27 -3.58 -4.58 4.35
C LYS A 27 -2.99 -3.17 4.26
N ILE A 28 -3.66 -2.26 3.58
CA ILE A 28 -3.27 -0.84 3.58
C ILE A 28 -3.50 -0.22 4.96
N LEU A 29 -4.59 -0.57 5.65
CA LEU A 29 -4.84 -0.06 7.01
C LEU A 29 -3.78 -0.54 8.02
N GLU A 30 -3.25 -1.75 7.85
CA GLU A 30 -2.11 -2.23 8.66
C GLU A 30 -0.88 -1.34 8.53
N LEU A 31 -0.70 -0.63 7.41
CA LEU A 31 0.42 0.33 7.24
C LEU A 31 0.38 1.47 8.27
N ALA A 32 -0.74 1.70 8.95
CA ALA A 32 -0.81 2.63 10.08
C ALA A 32 0.17 2.30 11.22
N GLN A 33 0.62 1.05 11.31
CA GLN A 33 1.61 0.55 12.27
C GLN A 33 3.03 0.46 11.68
N PHE A 34 3.28 1.04 10.50
CA PHE A 34 4.61 1.04 9.90
C PHE A 34 5.63 1.68 10.86
N PRO A 35 6.83 1.10 11.06
CA PRO A 35 7.44 0.01 10.29
C PRO A 35 7.13 -1.42 10.78
N GLU A 36 6.34 -1.61 11.84
CA GLU A 36 6.02 -2.92 12.44
C GLU A 36 4.97 -3.71 11.65
N VAL A 37 5.13 -3.78 10.32
CA VAL A 37 4.18 -4.42 9.40
C VAL A 37 4.87 -5.52 8.61
N THR A 38 4.26 -6.70 8.59
CA THR A 38 4.80 -7.84 7.84
C THR A 38 4.57 -7.70 6.33
N GLY A 39 5.48 -8.27 5.53
CA GLY A 39 5.33 -8.27 4.07
C GLY A 39 5.68 -6.96 3.37
N VAL A 40 6.21 -5.97 4.11
CA VAL A 40 6.82 -4.76 3.56
C VAL A 40 8.28 -5.01 3.22
N LYS A 41 8.73 -4.52 2.06
CA LYS A 41 10.15 -4.44 1.70
C LYS A 41 10.47 -3.06 1.13
N LYS A 42 11.64 -2.52 1.50
CA LYS A 42 12.22 -1.36 0.84
C LYS A 42 12.73 -1.76 -0.55
N LEU A 43 12.42 -0.96 -1.56
CA LEU A 43 12.91 -1.11 -2.92
C LEU A 43 14.22 -0.33 -3.06
N THR A 44 15.14 -0.85 -3.87
CA THR A 44 16.41 -0.20 -4.19
C THR A 44 16.26 0.62 -5.47
N ASN A 45 16.65 1.90 -5.45
CA ASN A 45 16.62 2.80 -6.62
C ASN A 45 15.25 2.88 -7.31
N PHE A 46 14.16 2.93 -6.54
CA PHE A 46 12.81 3.02 -7.08
C PHE A 46 11.95 3.94 -6.21
N GLU A 47 11.10 4.73 -6.86
CA GLU A 47 10.08 5.56 -6.22
C GLU A 47 8.69 5.08 -6.71
N PRO A 48 7.77 4.67 -5.81
CA PRO A 48 7.85 4.72 -4.34
C PRO A 48 8.82 3.73 -3.68
N ALA A 49 9.45 4.13 -2.58
CA ALA A 49 10.55 3.43 -1.91
C ALA A 49 10.14 2.14 -1.19
N TYR A 50 8.85 1.90 -0.93
CA TYR A 50 8.38 0.69 -0.24
C TYR A 50 7.35 -0.09 -1.04
N ARG A 51 7.30 -1.40 -0.78
CA ARG A 51 6.32 -2.32 -1.33
C ARG A 51 5.75 -3.23 -0.27
N LEU A 52 4.42 -3.24 -0.14
CA LEU A 52 3.66 -4.24 0.61
C LEU A 52 3.16 -5.35 -0.33
N ARG A 53 3.34 -6.61 0.03
CA ARG A 53 2.79 -7.76 -0.70
C ARG A 53 1.42 -8.17 -0.16
N VAL A 54 0.42 -8.23 -1.04
CA VAL A 54 -0.95 -8.70 -0.72
C VAL A 54 -1.34 -9.82 -1.68
N GLY A 55 -0.98 -11.06 -1.34
CA GLY A 55 -1.18 -12.21 -2.24
C GLY A 55 -0.39 -12.03 -3.54
N ASP A 56 -1.13 -11.88 -4.64
CA ASP A 56 -0.59 -11.65 -5.99
C ASP A 56 -0.35 -10.16 -6.32
N TYR A 57 -0.88 -9.26 -5.49
CA TYR A 57 -0.81 -7.82 -5.69
C TYR A 57 0.34 -7.20 -4.89
N ARG A 58 0.82 -6.05 -5.38
CA ARG A 58 1.87 -5.25 -4.75
C ARG A 58 1.34 -3.83 -4.59
N VAL A 59 1.36 -3.33 -3.36
CA VAL A 59 1.04 -1.93 -3.06
C VAL A 59 2.36 -1.19 -2.91
N LEU A 60 2.61 -0.23 -3.78
CA LEU A 60 3.79 0.63 -3.75
C LEU A 60 3.44 1.90 -2.98
N PHE A 61 4.24 2.28 -2.00
CA PHE A 61 3.98 3.44 -1.16
C PHE A 61 5.28 4.09 -0.67
N ASP A 62 5.16 5.35 -0.28
CA ASP A 62 6.18 6.12 0.43
C ASP A 62 5.66 6.52 1.80
N VAL A 63 6.59 6.83 2.70
CA VAL A 63 6.29 7.42 4.00
C VAL A 63 6.97 8.78 4.01
N SER A 64 6.17 9.83 4.13
CA SER A 64 6.63 11.21 4.29
C SER A 64 6.28 11.69 5.68
N GLU A 65 7.24 12.34 6.34
CA GLU A 65 6.94 13.23 7.46
C GLU A 65 6.42 14.53 6.84
N GLU A 66 5.11 14.77 6.89
CA GLU A 66 4.61 16.13 6.66
C GLU A 66 5.20 17.01 7.77
N VAL A 67 6.06 17.96 7.42
CA VAL A 67 6.63 18.98 8.31
C VAL A 67 5.60 20.08 8.56
#